data_AF-A0A1H7SSH0-F1
#
_entry.id   AF-A0A1H7SSH0-F1
#
_cell.length_a   1.000
_cell.length_b   1.000
_cell.length_c   1.000
_cell.angle_alpha   90.00
_cell.angle_beta   90.00
_cell.angle_gamma   90.00
#
_symmetry.space_group_name_H-M   'P 1'
#
loop_
_entity.id
_entity.type
_entity.pdbx_description
1 polymer ?
#
loop_
_entity_poly.entity_id
_entity_poly.type
_entity_poly.pdbx_seq_one_letter_code
_entity_poly.pdbx_strand_id
1 'polypeptide(L)'
;MPAPRPRFTYRLAFRPVDEQMSSAELASTVMRVLLSLGTAEQGVSIVSVERPPKQDGNGLYLVATASGPEHWYLDQDDYLLSEGLRGELEL
;
A
#
# COMPACT_ATOMS: atom_id res chain seq x y z
N MET A 1 26.44 15.12 10.65
CA MET A 1 25.43 14.67 9.66
C MET A 1 24.60 13.61 10.35
N PRO A 2 23.26 13.68 10.35
CA PRO A 2 22.46 12.58 10.88
C PRO A 2 22.74 11.33 10.04
N ALA A 3 22.94 10.19 10.70
CA ALA A 3 23.12 8.91 10.02
C ALA A 3 21.90 8.65 9.11
N PRO A 4 22.09 8.11 7.90
CA PRO A 4 20.96 7.72 7.06
C PRO A 4 20.09 6.74 7.86
N ARG A 5 18.83 7.10 8.11
CA ARG A 5 17.88 6.19 8.74
C ARG A 5 17.77 4.95 7.85
N PRO A 6 17.80 3.73 8.41
CA PRO A 6 17.67 2.52 7.62
C PRO A 6 16.34 2.58 6.86
N ARG A 7 16.41 2.36 5.54
CA ARG A 7 15.23 2.28 4.67
C ARG A 7 14.96 0.82 4.42
N PHE A 8 13.72 0.41 4.67
CA PHE A 8 13.25 -0.94 4.43
C PHE A 8 12.34 -0.95 3.22
N THR A 9 12.42 -2.01 2.43
CA THR A 9 11.53 -2.21 1.28
C THR A 9 10.45 -3.19 1.70
N TYR A 10 9.20 -2.77 1.53
CA TYR A 10 8.00 -3.52 1.86
C TYR A 10 7.22 -3.80 0.59
N ARG A 11 6.70 -5.02 0.49
CA ARG A 11 5.75 -5.41 -0.54
C ARG A 11 4.40 -5.56 0.13
N LEU A 12 3.43 -4.73 -0.26
CA LEU A 12 2.12 -4.63 0.36
C LEU A 12 1.06 -5.08 -0.64
N ALA A 13 0.24 -6.04 -0.26
CA ALA A 13 -0.96 -6.44 -0.97
C ALA A 13 -2.15 -5.65 -0.43
N PHE A 14 -2.74 -4.80 -1.27
CA PHE A 14 -3.93 -4.02 -0.96
C PHE A 14 -5.18 -4.76 -1.43
N ARG A 15 -6.10 -5.02 -0.51
CA ARG A 15 -7.39 -5.65 -0.77
C ARG A 15 -8.52 -4.67 -0.49
N PRO A 16 -9.63 -4.73 -1.24
CA PRO A 16 -10.81 -3.97 -0.87
C PRO A 16 -11.43 -4.59 0.39
N VAL A 17 -11.96 -3.74 1.28
CA VAL A 17 -12.75 -4.19 2.43
C VAL A 17 -14.19 -4.55 1.99
N ASP A 18 -14.69 -3.86 0.96
CA ASP A 18 -15.99 -4.14 0.35
C ASP A 18 -15.83 -5.10 -0.84
N GLU A 19 -16.50 -6.24 -0.77
CA GLU A 19 -16.51 -7.26 -1.82
C GLU A 19 -17.16 -6.79 -3.13
N GLN A 20 -17.94 -5.69 -3.10
CA GLN A 20 -18.55 -5.10 -4.28
C GLN A 20 -17.60 -4.18 -5.07
N MET A 21 -16.43 -3.84 -4.52
CA MET A 21 -15.48 -2.95 -5.19
C MET A 21 -14.93 -3.60 -6.46
N SER A 22 -15.06 -2.91 -7.59
CA SER A 22 -14.54 -3.37 -8.86
C SER A 22 -13.01 -3.30 -8.91
N SER A 23 -12.40 -4.05 -9.84
CA SER A 23 -10.95 -4.01 -10.07
C SER A 23 -10.44 -2.62 -10.46
N ALA A 24 -11.24 -1.86 -11.22
CA ALA A 24 -10.91 -0.49 -11.61
C ALA A 24 -10.95 0.47 -10.41
N GLU A 25 -11.97 0.36 -9.56
CA GLU A 25 -12.07 1.13 -8.32
C GLU A 25 -10.92 0.81 -7.37
N LEU A 26 -10.62 -0.48 -7.15
CA LEU A 26 -9.48 -0.90 -6.34
C LEU A 26 -8.17 -0.28 -6.85
N ALA A 27 -7.90 -0.36 -8.16
CA ALA A 27 -6.70 0.22 -8.74
C ALA A 27 -6.63 1.73 -8.53
N SER A 28 -7.74 2.45 -8.72
CA SER A 28 -7.81 3.90 -8.51
C SER A 28 -7.63 4.30 -7.04
N THR A 29 -8.27 3.58 -6.11
CA THR A 29 -8.16 3.84 -4.67
C THR A 29 -6.74 3.57 -4.18
N VAL A 30 -6.15 2.43 -4.57
CA VAL A 30 -4.76 2.10 -4.21
C VAL A 30 -3.79 3.14 -4.75
N MET A 31 -3.93 3.57 -6.01
CA MET A 31 -3.07 4.63 -6.54
C MET A 31 -3.21 5.95 -5.77
N ARG A 32 -4.44 6.35 -5.39
CA ARG A 32 -4.69 7.56 -4.60
C ARG A 32 -4.04 7.47 -3.23
N VAL A 33 -4.23 6.36 -2.54
CA VAL A 33 -3.64 6.10 -1.22
C VAL A 33 -2.11 6.12 -1.29
N LEU A 34 -1.52 5.42 -2.26
CA LEU A 34 -0.07 5.41 -2.45
C LEU A 34 0.51 6.80 -2.73
N LEU A 35 -0.21 7.67 -3.42
CA LEU A 35 0.19 9.06 -3.62
C LEU A 35 0.13 9.89 -2.33
N SER A 36 -0.88 9.64 -1.47
CA SER A 36 -1.00 10.26 -0.15
C SER A 36 0.13 9.83 0.79
N LEU A 37 0.41 8.53 0.82
CA LEU A 37 1.47 7.91 1.62
C LEU A 37 2.89 8.24 1.11
N GLY A 38 3.06 8.44 -0.20
CA GLY A 38 4.34 8.76 -0.83
C GLY A 38 4.80 10.21 -0.63
N THR A 39 4.16 10.97 0.26
CA THR A 39 4.58 12.34 0.57
C THR A 39 5.90 12.36 1.33
N ALA A 40 6.80 13.28 0.93
CA ALA A 40 8.17 13.36 1.44
C ALA A 40 8.24 13.56 2.97
N GLU A 41 7.18 14.04 3.60
CA GLU A 41 7.07 14.23 5.05
C GLU A 41 7.12 12.92 5.83
N GLN A 42 6.66 11.80 5.24
CA GLN A 42 6.69 10.48 5.88
C GLN A 42 7.99 9.72 5.59
N GLY A 43 8.85 10.21 4.69
CA GLY A 43 10.08 9.53 4.27
C GLY A 43 9.84 8.25 3.46
N VAL A 44 8.59 8.02 3.03
CA VAL A 44 8.14 6.88 2.24
C VAL A 44 8.30 7.19 0.76
N SER A 45 8.70 6.20 -0.03
CA SER A 45 8.86 6.29 -1.47
C SER A 45 8.22 5.08 -2.11
N ILE A 46 7.22 5.29 -2.96
CA ILE A 46 6.60 4.21 -3.72
C ILE A 46 7.57 3.79 -4.83
N VAL A 47 8.02 2.53 -4.78
CA VAL A 47 9.03 1.98 -5.69
C VAL A 47 8.37 1.41 -6.95
N SER A 48 7.32 0.62 -6.77
CA SER A 48 6.59 0.02 -7.89
C SER A 48 5.15 -0.29 -7.52
N VAL A 49 4.29 -0.37 -8.53
CA VAL A 49 2.92 -0.82 -8.40
C VAL A 49 2.68 -1.83 -9.52
N GLU A 50 2.28 -3.05 -9.17
CA GLU A 50 1.95 -4.08 -10.15
C GLU A 50 0.55 -3.79 -10.71
N ARG A 51 0.44 -3.61 -12.03
CA ARG A 51 -0.84 -3.55 -12.76
C ARG A 51 -0.96 -4.85 -13.57
N PRO A 52 -2.13 -5.52 -13.71
CA PRO A 52 -3.49 -5.27 -13.18
C PRO A 52 -3.76 -5.87 -11.79
N PRO A 53 -4.89 -5.53 -11.13
CA PRO A 53 -5.34 -6.19 -9.92
C PRO A 53 -5.40 -7.70 -10.13
N LYS A 54 -4.75 -8.43 -9.24
CA LYS A 54 -4.74 -9.89 -9.23
C LYS A 54 -5.95 -10.39 -8.43
N GLN A 55 -6.28 -11.65 -8.62
CA GLN A 55 -7.34 -12.32 -7.87
C GLN A 55 -6.79 -13.62 -7.29
N ASP A 56 -7.08 -13.88 -6.02
CA ASP A 56 -6.77 -15.15 -5.35
C ASP A 56 -7.99 -15.68 -4.59
N GLY A 57 -7.79 -16.70 -3.74
CA GLY A 57 -8.86 -17.29 -2.92
C GLY A 57 -9.51 -16.32 -1.93
N ASN A 58 -8.89 -15.17 -1.68
CA ASN A 58 -9.36 -14.10 -0.79
C ASN A 58 -9.85 -12.86 -1.58
N GLY A 59 -10.05 -12.98 -2.89
CA GLY A 59 -10.63 -11.91 -3.73
C GLY A 59 -9.60 -11.09 -4.50
N LEU A 60 -9.99 -9.86 -4.87
CA LEU A 60 -9.16 -8.94 -5.64
C LEU A 60 -8.07 -8.33 -4.74
N TYR A 61 -6.87 -8.19 -5.29
CA TYR A 61 -5.77 -7.51 -4.62
C TYR A 61 -4.85 -6.80 -5.61
N LEU A 62 -4.15 -5.78 -5.14
CA LEU A 62 -3.12 -5.08 -5.90
C LEU A 62 -1.84 -5.01 -5.08
N VAL A 63 -0.70 -5.27 -5.70
CA VAL A 63 0.59 -5.25 -4.99
C VAL A 63 1.32 -3.94 -5.27
N ALA A 64 1.80 -3.28 -4.21
CA ALA A 64 2.73 -2.18 -4.33
C ALA A 64 3.99 -2.41 -3.49
N THR A 65 5.12 -2.00 -4.04
CA THR A 65 6.39 -1.96 -3.33
C THR A 65 6.63 -0.54 -2.85
N ALA A 66 6.86 -0.37 -1.55
CA ALA A 66 7.21 0.92 -0.95
C ALA A 66 8.50 0.80 -0.15
N SER A 67 9.29 1.87 -0.10
CA SER A 67 10.48 1.99 0.73
C SER A 67 10.28 3.07 1.77
N GLY A 68 10.52 2.76 3.04
CA GLY A 68 10.25 3.69 4.13
C GLY A 68 10.95 3.32 5.44
N PRO A 69 10.64 4.04 6.54
CA PRO A 69 11.06 3.69 7.88
C PRO A 69 10.59 2.30 8.28
N GLU A 70 11.26 1.71 9.28
CA GLU A 70 10.83 0.42 9.82
C GLU A 70 9.38 0.51 10.34
N HIS A 71 8.55 -0.49 10.04
CA HIS A 71 7.16 -0.61 10.52
C HIS A 71 6.18 0.50 10.10
N TRP A 72 6.56 1.41 9.19
CA TRP A 72 5.70 2.54 8.79
C TRP A 72 4.30 2.10 8.30
N TYR A 73 4.21 0.94 7.66
CA TYR A 73 2.97 0.40 7.10
C TYR A 73 1.96 0.00 8.18
N LEU A 74 2.42 -0.31 9.41
CA LEU A 74 1.56 -0.61 10.56
C LEU A 74 0.81 0.64 11.02
N ASP A 75 1.46 1.81 10.94
CA ASP A 75 0.86 3.08 11.31
C ASP A 75 -0.20 3.55 10.29
N GLN A 76 -0.27 2.92 9.12
CA GLN A 76 -1.22 3.28 8.06
C GLN A 76 -2.49 2.43 8.06
N ASP A 77 -2.60 1.38 8.89
CA ASP A 77 -3.72 0.44 8.82
C ASP A 77 -5.08 1.14 9.00
N ASP A 78 -5.19 2.03 10.00
CA ASP A 78 -6.41 2.84 10.21
C ASP A 78 -6.74 3.74 9.01
N TYR A 79 -5.72 4.31 8.36
CA TYR A 79 -5.90 5.15 7.17
C TYR A 79 -6.36 4.31 5.98
N LEU A 80 -5.75 3.14 5.75
CA LEU A 80 -6.16 2.20 4.70
C LEU A 80 -7.61 1.77 4.89
N LEU A 81 -7.98 1.39 6.12
CA LEU A 81 -9.35 0.98 6.45
C LEU A 81 -10.35 2.11 6.21
N SER A 82 -9.98 3.36 6.53
CA SER A 82 -10.82 4.53 6.25
C SER A 82 -11.05 4.78 4.75
N GLU A 83 -10.11 4.37 3.90
CA GLU A 83 -10.20 4.43 2.43
C GLU A 83 -10.83 3.16 1.83
N GLY A 84 -11.30 2.22 2.67
CA GLY A 84 -11.91 0.97 2.25
C GLY A 84 -10.91 -0.08 1.75
N LEU A 85 -9.65 0.03 2.16
CA LEU A 85 -8.57 -0.89 1.82
C LEU A 85 -8.03 -1.60 3.05
N ARG A 86 -7.51 -2.80 2.84
CA ARG A 86 -6.71 -3.54 3.81
C ARG A 86 -5.34 -3.81 3.23
N GLY A 87 -4.28 -3.41 3.95
CA GLY A 87 -2.90 -3.70 3.56
C GLY A 87 -2.39 -4.96 4.26
N GLU A 88 -1.85 -5.91 3.50
CA GLU A 88 -1.19 -7.10 4.02
C GLU A 88 0.27 -7.11 3.57
N LEU A 89 1.18 -7.41 4.50
CA LEU A 89 2.59 -7.57 4.14
C LEU A 89 2.78 -8.88 3.38
N GLU A 90 3.27 -8.78 2.15
CA GLU A 90 3.63 -9.92 1.32
C GLU A 90 5.09 -10.30 1.63
N LEU A 91 5.28 -11.44 2.31
CA LEU A 91 6.59 -12.01 2.67
C LEU A 91 7.32 -12.60 1.45
#